data_AF-A0AA41S8Y4-F1
#
_entry.id   AF-A0AA41S8Y4-F1
#
_cell.length_a   1.000
_cell.length_b   1.000
_cell.length_c   1.000
_cell.angle_alpha   90.00
_cell.angle_beta   90.00
_cell.angle_gamma   90.00
#
_symmetry.space_group_name_H-M   'P 1'
#
loop_
_entity.id
_entity.type
_entity.pdbx_description
1 polymer ?
#
loop_
_entity_poly.entity_id
_entity_poly.type
_entity_poly.pdbx_seq_one_letter_code
_entity_poly.pdbx_strand_id
1 'polypeptide(L)'
;MAKLLTSFVLFFLVFIAISTTLIKAQATKQCEYEMIVNTGVTKGPSYKLGVVLEAIGGANINTSNVVKNWGAMGRGHTYFLPNSSDRFRAKLPCMVANFCWIGIKGKKGELNPHWYINNVTVSTKGDGGINRLKTFSFGSGNEVDIIYPYASDGECP
;
A
#
# COMPACT_ATOMS: atom_id res chain seq x y z
N MET A 1 58.87 -14.45 -15.52
CA MET A 1 57.47 -14.92 -15.39
C MET A 1 56.81 -14.48 -14.07
N ALA A 2 57.43 -14.66 -12.90
CA ALA A 2 56.82 -14.31 -11.60
C ALA A 2 56.42 -12.82 -11.42
N LYS A 3 57.18 -11.87 -12.00
CA LYS A 3 56.86 -10.41 -11.97
C LYS A 3 55.63 -10.02 -12.82
N LEU A 4 55.37 -10.75 -13.91
CA LEU A 4 54.20 -10.54 -14.76
C LEU A 4 52.93 -11.07 -14.10
N LEU A 5 53.02 -12.24 -13.45
CA LEU A 5 51.93 -12.84 -12.67
C LEU A 5 51.51 -11.96 -11.48
N THR A 6 52.47 -11.41 -10.74
CA THR A 6 52.18 -10.51 -9.61
C THR A 6 51.52 -9.20 -10.04
N SER A 7 51.96 -8.62 -11.17
CA SER A 7 51.31 -7.42 -11.74
C SER A 7 49.87 -7.70 -12.17
N PHE A 8 49.59 -8.85 -12.78
CA PHE A 8 48.26 -9.21 -13.24
C PHE A 8 47.28 -9.42 -12.08
N VAL A 9 47.75 -10.06 -10.99
CA VAL A 9 46.97 -10.24 -9.76
C VAL A 9 46.65 -8.90 -9.09
N LEU A 10 47.60 -7.96 -9.07
CA LEU A 10 47.37 -6.62 -8.50
C LEU A 10 46.33 -5.82 -9.30
N PHE A 11 46.41 -5.85 -10.63
CA PHE A 11 45.39 -5.22 -11.48
C PHE A 11 44.01 -5.85 -11.30
N PHE A 12 43.94 -7.17 -11.14
CA PHE A 12 42.67 -7.89 -10.91
C PHE A 12 42.05 -7.52 -9.55
N LEU A 13 42.86 -7.41 -8.49
CA LEU A 13 42.40 -6.98 -7.17
C LEU A 13 41.93 -5.51 -7.17
N VAL A 14 42.60 -4.62 -7.90
CA VAL A 14 42.15 -3.24 -8.09
C VAL A 14 40.84 -3.18 -8.88
N PHE A 15 40.68 -4.02 -9.91
CA PHE A 15 39.45 -4.10 -10.70
C PHE A 15 38.25 -4.60 -9.87
N ILE A 16 38.47 -5.59 -8.98
CA ILE A 16 37.47 -6.07 -8.02
C ILE A 16 37.12 -4.96 -7.00
N ALA A 17 38.12 -4.23 -6.50
CA ALA A 17 37.89 -3.13 -5.55
C ALA A 17 37.12 -1.94 -6.16
N ILE A 18 37.28 -1.67 -7.46
CA ILE A 18 36.53 -0.60 -8.15
C ILE A 18 35.10 -1.06 -8.44
N SER A 19 34.90 -2.32 -8.83
CA SER A 19 33.57 -2.84 -9.18
C SER A 19 32.62 -2.99 -7.99
N THR A 20 33.12 -3.06 -6.75
CA THR A 20 32.27 -3.08 -5.54
C THR A 20 31.67 -1.72 -5.17
N THR A 21 32.07 -0.62 -5.79
CA THR A 21 31.58 0.74 -5.47
C THR A 21 30.36 1.19 -6.30
N LEU A 22 29.90 0.38 -7.27
CA LEU A 22 28.85 0.76 -8.22
C LEU A 22 27.43 0.31 -7.85
N ILE A 23 27.23 -0.39 -6.73
CA ILE A 23 25.89 -0.66 -6.21
C ILE A 23 25.43 0.55 -5.37
N LYS A 24 25.24 1.70 -6.02
CA LYS A 24 24.41 2.75 -5.44
C LYS A 24 23.00 2.20 -5.40
N ALA A 25 22.52 1.87 -4.20
CA ALA A 25 21.11 1.60 -3.96
C ALA A 25 20.31 2.78 -4.56
N GLN A 26 19.60 2.52 -5.65
CA GLN A 26 18.73 3.52 -6.25
C GLN A 26 17.67 3.86 -5.21
N ALA A 27 17.79 5.02 -4.58
CA ALA A 27 16.89 5.45 -3.54
C ALA A 27 15.45 5.38 -4.07
N THR A 28 14.64 4.48 -3.51
CA THR A 28 13.25 4.35 -3.90
C THR A 28 12.54 5.64 -3.53
N LYS A 29 12.07 6.38 -4.54
CA LYS A 29 11.30 7.60 -4.34
C LYS A 29 10.15 7.32 -3.38
N GLN A 30 9.98 8.20 -2.40
CA GLN A 30 8.89 8.11 -1.43
C GLN A 30 7.70 8.93 -1.92
N CYS A 31 6.50 8.40 -1.74
CA CYS A 31 5.23 9.06 -2.04
C CYS A 31 4.41 9.20 -0.76
N GLU A 32 3.71 10.32 -0.63
CA GLU A 32 2.62 10.47 0.33
C GLU A 32 1.38 9.82 -0.26
N TYR A 33 0.91 8.76 0.38
CA TYR A 33 -0.35 8.11 0.09
C TYR A 33 -1.43 8.75 0.94
N GLU A 34 -2.57 9.06 0.33
CA GLU A 34 -3.78 9.46 1.01
C GLU A 34 -4.92 8.54 0.58
N MET A 35 -5.58 7.94 1.56
CA MET A 35 -6.75 7.10 1.37
C MET A 35 -7.93 7.70 2.11
N ILE A 36 -9.04 7.89 1.40
CA ILE A 36 -10.31 8.35 1.96
C ILE A 36 -11.29 7.19 1.87
N VAL A 37 -11.80 6.76 3.02
CA VAL A 37 -12.78 5.68 3.12
C VAL A 37 -14.13 6.30 3.47
N ASN A 38 -15.12 6.10 2.61
CA ASN A 38 -16.49 6.53 2.84
C ASN A 38 -17.32 5.33 3.29
N THR A 39 -17.87 5.37 4.50
CA THR A 39 -18.67 4.28 5.07
C THR A 39 -20.16 4.44 4.77
N GLY A 40 -20.86 3.31 4.79
CA GLY A 40 -22.32 3.24 4.71
C GLY A 40 -23.02 3.53 6.03
N VAL A 41 -24.31 3.21 6.09
CA VAL A 41 -25.23 3.57 7.19
C VAL A 41 -24.97 2.86 8.52
N THR A 42 -24.08 1.88 8.54
CA THR A 42 -23.78 1.04 9.69
C THR A 42 -22.39 1.29 10.20
N LYS A 43 -22.21 1.13 11.51
CA LYS A 43 -20.92 1.33 12.15
C LYS A 43 -19.97 0.20 11.76
N GLY A 44 -18.72 0.59 11.49
CA GLY A 44 -17.63 -0.32 11.26
C GLY A 44 -17.18 -1.07 12.51
N PRO A 45 -16.36 -2.09 12.30
CA PRO A 45 -15.90 -2.96 13.35
C PRO A 45 -14.93 -2.27 14.31
N SER A 46 -14.85 -2.81 15.53
CA SER A 46 -13.94 -2.35 16.57
C SER A 46 -12.57 -3.04 16.58
N TYR A 47 -12.36 -4.07 15.75
CA TYR A 47 -11.06 -4.75 15.64
C TYR A 47 -10.20 -4.20 14.50
N LYS A 48 -8.99 -4.75 14.40
CA LYS A 48 -7.96 -4.29 13.46
C LYS A 48 -8.32 -4.68 12.02
N LEU A 49 -8.41 -3.67 11.16
CA LEU A 49 -8.56 -3.85 9.73
C LEU A 49 -7.23 -3.66 9.02
N GLY A 50 -6.92 -4.54 8.09
CA GLY A 50 -5.83 -4.36 7.15
C GLY A 50 -6.32 -3.93 5.78
N VAL A 51 -5.41 -3.39 4.98
CA VAL A 51 -5.65 -3.03 3.59
C VAL A 51 -4.52 -3.59 2.74
N VAL A 52 -4.89 -4.11 1.58
CA VAL A 52 -3.99 -4.47 0.49
C VAL A 52 -4.35 -3.59 -0.69
N LEU A 53 -3.36 -2.91 -1.26
CA LEU A 53 -3.51 -2.08 -2.45
C LEU A 53 -2.54 -2.60 -3.49
N GLU A 54 -3.03 -2.86 -4.69
CA GLU A 54 -2.24 -3.40 -5.78
C GLU A 54 -2.21 -2.45 -6.97
N ALA A 55 -1.05 -2.39 -7.61
CA ALA A 55 -0.82 -1.67 -8.85
C ALA A 55 -0.60 -2.65 -10.01
N ILE A 56 -0.87 -2.18 -11.23
CA ILE A 56 -0.66 -2.96 -12.46
C ILE A 56 0.76 -3.54 -12.47
N GLY A 57 0.89 -4.84 -12.76
CA GLY A 57 2.17 -5.55 -12.72
C GLY A 57 2.52 -6.15 -11.34
N GLY A 58 1.59 -6.20 -10.39
CA GLY A 58 1.68 -7.01 -9.18
C GLY A 58 2.36 -6.36 -7.97
N ALA A 59 2.83 -5.11 -8.11
CA ALA A 59 3.38 -4.37 -6.97
C ALA A 59 2.26 -4.04 -5.97
N ASN A 60 2.43 -4.41 -4.70
CA ASN A 60 1.42 -4.19 -3.67
C ASN A 60 1.95 -3.52 -2.40
N ILE A 61 1.04 -2.85 -1.70
CA ILE A 61 1.21 -2.33 -0.34
C ILE A 61 0.24 -3.07 0.56
N ASN A 62 0.71 -3.48 1.73
CA ASN A 62 -0.06 -4.28 2.66
C ASN A 62 0.12 -3.77 4.10
N THR A 63 -0.99 -3.47 4.78
CA THR A 63 -1.02 -3.14 6.21
C THR A 63 -1.95 -4.10 6.93
N SER A 64 -1.56 -4.52 8.14
CA SER A 64 -2.39 -5.36 9.02
C SER A 64 -3.28 -4.54 9.96
N ASN A 65 -3.03 -3.25 10.09
CA ASN A 65 -3.80 -2.33 10.93
C ASN A 65 -3.77 -0.91 10.36
N VAL A 66 -4.73 -0.58 9.51
CA VAL A 66 -4.80 0.69 8.79
C VAL A 66 -5.00 1.88 9.73
N VAL A 67 -5.80 1.72 10.80
CA VAL A 67 -6.03 2.79 11.79
C VAL A 67 -4.74 3.11 12.53
N LYS A 68 -4.04 2.09 13.05
CA LYS A 68 -2.79 2.30 13.79
C LYS A 68 -1.68 2.86 12.92
N ASN A 69 -1.56 2.33 11.70
CA ASN A 69 -0.40 2.62 10.86
C ASN A 69 -0.59 3.89 10.04
N TRP A 70 -1.81 4.15 9.56
CA TRP A 70 -2.10 5.22 8.59
C TRP A 70 -3.17 6.21 9.08
N GLY A 71 -3.77 6.05 10.25
CA GLY A 71 -4.83 6.95 10.72
C GLY A 71 -4.37 8.42 10.76
N ALA A 72 -5.13 9.31 10.10
CA ALA A 72 -4.77 10.72 9.93
C ALA A 72 -5.79 11.72 10.51
N MET A 73 -6.76 11.25 11.30
CA MET A 73 -7.82 12.08 11.90
C MET A 73 -7.49 12.59 13.32
N GLY A 74 -6.31 12.24 13.85
CA GLY A 74 -5.87 12.66 15.18
C GLY A 74 -6.24 11.69 16.31
N ARG A 75 -5.80 12.02 17.53
CA ARG A 75 -6.02 11.20 18.73
C ARG A 75 -7.48 11.28 19.17
N GLY A 76 -8.03 10.15 19.60
CA GLY A 76 -9.41 10.04 20.10
C GLY A 76 -10.48 9.94 19.00
N HIS A 77 -10.11 10.08 17.73
CA HIS A 77 -11.04 9.88 16.62
C HIS A 77 -11.51 8.42 16.55
N THR A 78 -12.81 8.23 16.43
CA THR A 78 -13.41 6.91 16.18
C THR A 78 -13.58 6.74 14.67
N TYR A 79 -12.78 5.87 14.08
CA TYR A 79 -12.87 5.54 12.66
C TYR A 79 -14.08 4.64 12.38
N PHE A 80 -14.50 4.68 11.13
CA PHE A 80 -15.55 3.89 10.50
C PHE A 80 -16.93 4.10 11.15
N LEU A 81 -17.26 5.33 11.52
CA LEU A 81 -18.62 5.66 11.98
C LEU A 81 -19.62 5.59 10.81
N PRO A 82 -20.93 5.43 11.07
CA PRO A 82 -21.96 5.49 10.03
C PRO A 82 -21.87 6.77 9.19
N ASN A 83 -22.05 6.65 7.88
CA ASN A 83 -22.12 7.78 6.92
C ASN A 83 -20.97 8.79 7.11
N SER A 84 -19.74 8.31 7.29
CA SER A 84 -18.58 9.14 7.59
C SER A 84 -17.47 8.98 6.55
N SER A 85 -16.57 9.95 6.54
CA SER A 85 -15.38 9.99 5.67
C SER A 85 -14.13 10.01 6.52
N ASP A 86 -13.40 8.90 6.51
CA ASP A 86 -12.15 8.78 7.25
C ASP A 86 -10.94 8.94 6.34
N ARG A 87 -9.95 9.68 6.83
CA ARG A 87 -8.70 9.93 6.13
C ARG A 87 -7.57 9.11 6.73
N PHE A 88 -6.81 8.48 5.86
CA PHE A 88 -5.61 7.73 6.17
C PHE A 88 -4.45 8.27 5.33
N ARG A 89 -3.26 8.36 5.91
CA ARG A 89 -2.04 8.83 5.26
C ARG A 89 -0.85 7.93 5.58
N ALA A 90 -0.01 7.68 4.59
CA ALA A 90 1.22 6.92 4.76
C ALA A 90 2.33 7.49 3.87
N LYS A 91 3.59 7.37 4.30
CA LYS A 91 4.75 7.64 3.46
C LYS A 91 5.41 6.30 3.13
N LEU A 92 5.38 5.94 1.85
CA LEU A 92 5.80 4.62 1.35
C LEU A 92 6.54 4.77 0.01
N PRO A 93 7.28 3.75 -0.44
CA PRO A 93 7.82 3.74 -1.81
C PRO A 93 6.72 4.00 -2.84
N CYS A 94 7.01 4.90 -3.78
CA CYS A 94 6.09 5.20 -4.87
C CYS A 94 5.85 3.94 -5.71
N MET A 95 4.59 3.53 -5.84
CA MET A 95 4.19 2.59 -6.89
C MET A 95 4.55 3.18 -8.26
N VAL A 96 4.97 2.34 -9.19
CA VAL A 96 5.36 2.77 -10.55
C VAL A 96 4.20 2.74 -11.54
N ALA A 97 3.13 2.01 -11.23
CA ALA A 97 1.95 1.85 -12.07
C ALA A 97 0.66 2.25 -11.34
N ASN A 98 -0.41 2.45 -12.11
CA ASN A 98 -1.73 2.81 -11.57
C ASN A 98 -2.29 1.72 -10.66
N PHE A 99 -3.05 2.12 -9.65
CA PHE A 99 -3.77 1.17 -8.79
C PHE A 99 -4.80 0.41 -9.64
N CYS A 100 -4.89 -0.89 -9.43
CA CYS A 100 -5.80 -1.74 -10.17
C CYS A 100 -6.78 -2.48 -9.25
N TRP A 101 -6.34 -2.88 -8.06
CA TRP A 101 -7.15 -3.64 -7.11
C TRP A 101 -6.93 -3.15 -5.68
N ILE A 102 -7.95 -3.24 -4.84
CA ILE A 102 -7.87 -3.03 -3.41
C ILE A 102 -8.62 -4.13 -2.66
N GLY A 103 -8.09 -4.53 -1.51
CA GLY A 103 -8.74 -5.45 -0.59
C GLY A 103 -8.68 -4.94 0.84
N ILE A 104 -9.80 -5.08 1.56
CA ILE A 104 -9.92 -4.77 2.98
C ILE A 104 -10.09 -6.08 3.72
N LYS A 105 -9.21 -6.31 4.69
CA LYS A 105 -9.16 -7.54 5.48
C LYS A 105 -9.49 -7.27 6.94
N GLY A 106 -10.35 -8.10 7.51
CA GLY A 106 -10.52 -8.22 8.96
C GLY A 106 -9.89 -9.51 9.47
N LYS A 107 -10.04 -9.76 10.77
CA LYS A 107 -9.84 -11.11 11.30
C LYS A 107 -11.00 -12.01 10.82
N LYS A 108 -10.69 -13.26 10.46
CA LYS A 108 -11.66 -14.27 10.05
C LYS A 108 -12.83 -14.33 11.03
N GLY A 109 -14.06 -14.22 10.51
CA GLY A 109 -15.28 -14.40 11.30
C GLY A 109 -15.63 -13.24 12.25
N GLU A 110 -14.90 -12.12 12.19
CA GLU A 110 -15.18 -10.96 13.07
C GLU A 110 -15.89 -9.81 12.35
N LEU A 111 -16.02 -9.85 11.02
CA LEU A 111 -16.74 -8.82 10.27
C LEU A 111 -18.24 -8.89 10.52
N ASN A 112 -18.75 -7.85 11.18
CA ASN A 112 -20.17 -7.63 11.40
C ASN A 112 -20.85 -7.63 10.01
N PRO A 113 -21.77 -8.57 9.72
CA PRO A 113 -22.33 -8.81 8.37
C PRO A 113 -23.10 -7.61 7.79
N HIS A 114 -23.23 -6.55 8.57
CA HIS A 114 -23.95 -5.34 8.21
C HIS A 114 -23.07 -4.11 8.06
N TRP A 115 -21.74 -4.17 8.22
CA TRP A 115 -20.90 -3.00 7.95
C TRP A 115 -20.60 -2.87 6.45
N TYR A 116 -20.85 -1.70 5.86
CA TYR A 116 -20.59 -1.44 4.45
C TYR A 116 -19.62 -0.28 4.26
N ILE A 117 -18.75 -0.41 3.26
CA ILE A 117 -17.95 0.68 2.71
C ILE A 117 -18.61 1.05 1.39
N ASN A 118 -18.84 2.33 1.14
CA ASN A 118 -19.40 2.78 -0.13
C ASN A 118 -18.30 2.83 -1.19
N ASN A 119 -17.21 3.51 -0.86
CA ASN A 119 -16.06 3.63 -1.73
C ASN A 119 -14.77 3.95 -0.94
N VAL A 120 -13.65 3.69 -1.60
CA VAL A 120 -12.32 4.05 -1.15
C VAL A 120 -11.61 4.81 -2.26
N THR A 121 -11.24 6.05 -2.02
CA THR A 121 -10.38 6.82 -2.93
C THR A 121 -8.96 6.76 -2.42
N VAL A 122 -8.04 6.27 -3.25
CA VAL A 122 -6.60 6.29 -2.97
C VAL A 122 -5.91 7.22 -3.93
N SER A 123 -5.04 8.08 -3.38
CA SER A 123 -4.18 8.97 -4.14
C SER A 123 -2.73 8.91 -3.67
N THR A 124 -1.80 9.23 -4.57
CA THR A 124 -0.40 9.49 -4.20
C THR A 124 0.04 10.87 -4.62
N LYS A 125 0.99 11.41 -3.86
CA LYS A 125 1.77 12.59 -4.21
C LYS A 125 3.25 12.29 -4.01
N GLY A 126 4.03 12.29 -5.08
CA GLY A 126 5.47 12.04 -5.05
C GLY A 126 6.29 13.07 -5.81
N ASP A 127 7.58 13.12 -5.51
CA ASP A 127 8.53 14.04 -6.14
C ASP A 127 8.66 13.77 -7.65
N GLY A 128 8.42 14.81 -8.45
CA GLY A 128 8.43 14.75 -9.91
C GLY A 128 7.07 14.49 -10.56
N GLY A 129 5.97 14.83 -9.89
CA GLY A 129 4.62 14.78 -10.48
C GLY A 129 3.99 13.38 -10.50
N ILE A 130 4.54 12.44 -9.71
CA ILE A 130 4.01 11.09 -9.59
C ILE A 130 2.72 11.15 -8.77
N ASN A 131 1.61 11.37 -9.47
CA ASN A 131 0.27 11.41 -8.90
C ASN A 131 -0.55 10.27 -9.49
N ARG A 132 -1.09 9.43 -8.62
CA ARG A 132 -2.05 8.39 -8.98
C ARG A 132 -3.30 8.63 -8.19
N LEU A 133 -4.44 8.30 -8.79
CA LEU A 133 -5.74 8.43 -8.18
C LEU A 133 -6.61 7.30 -8.70
N LYS A 134 -7.26 6.58 -7.79
CA LYS A 134 -8.34 5.65 -8.13
C LYS A 134 -9.37 5.65 -7.02
N THR A 135 -10.64 5.64 -7.42
CA THR A 135 -11.76 5.37 -6.52
C THR A 135 -12.24 3.95 -6.80
N PHE A 136 -12.33 3.18 -5.72
CA PHE A 136 -12.83 1.82 -5.68
C PHE A 136 -14.22 1.82 -5.07
N SER A 137 -15.20 1.18 -5.71
CA SER A 137 -16.60 1.21 -5.30
C SER A 137 -17.03 -0.18 -4.84
N PHE A 138 -17.51 -0.30 -3.62
CA PHE A 138 -17.82 -1.58 -2.98
C PHE A 138 -19.31 -1.96 -3.06
N GLY A 139 -20.10 -1.21 -3.84
CA GLY A 139 -21.53 -1.46 -4.08
C GLY A 139 -22.44 -1.09 -2.90
N SER A 140 -23.67 -0.66 -3.19
CA SER A 140 -24.69 -0.29 -2.19
C SER A 140 -25.75 -1.37 -1.95
N GLY A 141 -25.54 -2.59 -2.45
CA GLY A 141 -26.53 -3.66 -2.40
C GLY A 141 -25.86 -5.02 -2.43
N ASN A 142 -26.06 -5.74 -1.33
CA ASN A 142 -25.76 -7.16 -1.09
C ASN A 142 -24.35 -7.39 -0.53
N GLU A 143 -24.34 -7.53 0.80
CA GLU A 143 -23.30 -8.17 1.61
C GLU A 143 -21.89 -7.58 1.43
N VAL A 144 -21.21 -7.23 2.52
CA VAL A 144 -19.77 -7.47 2.47
C VAL A 144 -19.67 -8.98 2.35
N ASP A 145 -19.58 -9.44 1.10
CA ASP A 145 -19.51 -10.85 0.72
C ASP A 145 -18.55 -11.48 1.71
N ILE A 146 -19.10 -12.42 2.49
CA ILE A 146 -18.59 -12.92 3.76
C ILE A 146 -17.07 -12.90 3.72
N ILE A 147 -16.42 -12.10 4.59
CA ILE A 147 -14.97 -11.85 4.48
C ILE A 147 -14.22 -13.17 4.59
N TYR A 148 -13.96 -13.73 3.43
CA TYR A 148 -13.10 -14.84 3.16
C TYR A 148 -12.73 -14.82 1.67
N PRO A 149 -11.58 -14.23 1.28
CA PRO A 149 -10.54 -13.63 2.12
C PRO A 149 -10.57 -12.08 2.23
N TYR A 150 -11.31 -11.36 1.37
CA TYR A 150 -11.30 -9.88 1.30
C TYR A 150 -12.65 -9.32 0.87
N ALA A 151 -13.01 -8.15 1.39
CA ALA A 151 -13.89 -7.24 0.66
C ALA A 151 -12.99 -6.52 -0.34
N SER A 152 -13.30 -6.59 -1.63
CA SER A 152 -12.41 -6.05 -2.65
C SER A 152 -13.14 -5.41 -3.81
N ASP A 153 -12.45 -4.52 -4.50
CA ASP A 153 -12.90 -3.94 -5.75
C ASP A 153 -11.72 -3.71 -6.70
N GLY A 154 -12.03 -3.67 -8.00
CA GLY A 154 -11.08 -3.55 -9.08
C GLY A 154 -10.57 -4.89 -9.59
N GLU A 155 -9.82 -4.84 -10.69
CA GLU A 155 -9.17 -5.98 -11.33
C GLU A 155 -7.82 -5.50 -11.89
N CYS A 156 -6.80 -6.34 -11.75
CA CYS A 156 -5.47 -6.09 -12.31
C CYS A 156 -5.32 -6.86 -13.64
N PRO A 157 -4.92 -6.17 -14.73
CA PRO A 157 -4.61 -6.81 -16.00
C PRO A 157 -3.26 -7.55 -15.95
#